data_AF-A0A3D4WVP1-F1
#
_entry.id   AF-A0A3D4WVP1-F1
#
_cell.length_a   1.000
_cell.length_b   1.000
_cell.length_c   1.000
_cell.angle_alpha   90.00
_cell.angle_beta   90.00
_cell.angle_gamma   90.00
#
_symmetry.space_group_name_H-M   'P 1'
#
loop_
_entity.id
_entity.type
_entity.pdbx_description
1 polymer ?
#
loop_
_entity_poly.entity_id
_entity_poly.type
_entity_poly.pdbx_seq_one_letter_code
_entity_poly.pdbx_strand_id
1 'polypeptide(L)'
;VLPHFGHRRLEVGYFREFGIDPARTTWEWSRTVGHLGAGDQFASLGYLVDTGRAKPGDRCLLVGVGAGYTWGSAVVEIIDHPHWAAR
;
A
#
# COMPACT_ATOMS: atom_id res chain seq x y z
N VAL A 1 2.02 -1.47 -1.59
CA VAL A 1 0.70 -1.02 -1.09
C VAL A 1 -0.37 -1.91 -1.70
N LEU A 2 -1.23 -2.49 -0.86
CA LEU A 2 -2.31 -3.39 -1.27
C LEU A 2 -3.67 -2.81 -0.83
N PRO A 3 -4.80 -3.22 -1.46
CA PRO A 3 -6.12 -2.88 -0.96
C PRO A 3 -6.27 -3.28 0.51
N HIS A 4 -7.05 -2.53 1.27
CA HIS A 4 -7.26 -2.71 2.71
C HIS A 4 -8.25 -3.87 2.98
N PHE A 5 -8.01 -5.03 2.37
CA PHE A 5 -8.82 -6.23 2.55
C PHE A 5 -8.36 -7.04 3.76
N GLY A 6 -9.28 -7.80 4.37
CA GLY A 6 -8.94 -8.73 5.44
C GLY A 6 -7.82 -9.72 5.06
N HIS A 7 -7.00 -10.11 6.05
CA HIS A 7 -5.81 -10.96 5.87
C HIS A 7 -6.06 -12.17 4.96
N ARG A 8 -7.15 -12.92 5.13
CA ARG A 8 -7.45 -14.10 4.30
C ARG A 8 -7.53 -13.76 2.79
N ARG A 9 -8.09 -12.61 2.43
CA ARG A 9 -8.21 -12.17 1.04
C ARG A 9 -6.84 -11.73 0.49
N LEU A 10 -6.02 -11.09 1.33
CA LEU A 10 -4.66 -10.72 0.94
C LEU A 10 -3.73 -11.94 0.83
N GLU A 11 -3.87 -12.90 1.72
CA GLU A 11 -3.12 -14.16 1.74
C GLU A 11 -3.25 -14.90 0.42
N VAL A 12 -4.49 -15.13 -0.01
CA VAL A 12 -4.78 -15.91 -1.23
C VAL A 12 -4.49 -15.10 -2.49
N GLY A 13 -4.84 -13.81 -2.51
CA GLY A 13 -4.76 -12.99 -3.73
C GLY A 13 -3.42 -12.31 -3.97
N TYR A 14 -2.56 -12.19 -2.94
CA TYR A 14 -1.31 -11.44 -3.06
C TYR A 14 -0.12 -12.09 -2.34
N PHE A 15 -0.20 -12.36 -1.03
CA PHE A 15 0.96 -12.79 -0.25
C PHE A 15 1.51 -14.13 -0.74
N ARG A 16 0.66 -15.15 -0.79
CA ARG A 16 1.06 -16.47 -1.24
C ARG A 16 1.33 -16.51 -2.74
N GLU A 17 0.50 -15.85 -3.53
CA GLU A 17 0.59 -15.88 -5.00
C GLU A 17 1.88 -15.21 -5.52
N PHE A 18 2.27 -14.09 -4.92
CA PHE A 18 3.45 -13.33 -5.35
C PHE A 18 4.66 -13.47 -4.42
N GLY A 19 4.58 -14.32 -3.39
CA GLY A 19 5.64 -14.48 -2.39
C GLY A 19 5.94 -13.18 -1.64
N ILE A 20 4.93 -12.35 -1.39
CA ILE A 20 5.09 -11.06 -0.70
C ILE A 20 5.02 -11.27 0.81
N ASP A 21 6.11 -10.93 1.50
CA ASP A 21 6.11 -10.80 2.95
C ASP A 21 5.13 -9.69 3.39
N PRO A 22 4.12 -9.99 4.23
CA PRO A 22 3.18 -8.99 4.75
C PRO A 22 3.87 -7.79 5.42
N ALA A 23 5.05 -7.97 6.03
CA ALA A 23 5.82 -6.89 6.67
C ALA A 23 6.32 -5.82 5.68
N ARG A 24 6.41 -6.17 4.39
CA ARG A 24 6.74 -5.24 3.29
C ARG A 24 5.52 -4.48 2.76
N THR A 25 4.35 -4.65 3.38
CA THR A 25 3.12 -3.97 2.99
C THR A 25 2.63 -3.01 4.08
N THR A 26 1.52 -2.33 3.80
CA THR A 26 0.85 -1.47 4.77
C THR A 26 -0.18 -2.22 5.62
N TRP A 27 -0.25 -3.56 5.53
CA TRP A 27 -1.30 -4.37 6.16
C TRP A 27 -1.47 -4.14 7.66
N GLU A 28 -0.37 -4.10 8.43
CA GLU A 28 -0.44 -3.88 9.89
C GLU A 28 -1.09 -2.55 10.26
N TRP A 29 -0.93 -1.53 9.43
CA TRP A 29 -1.61 -0.25 9.62
C TRP A 29 -3.01 -0.26 9.03
N SER A 30 -3.16 -0.69 7.78
CA SER A 30 -4.43 -0.57 7.04
C SER A 30 -5.55 -1.41 7.64
N ARG A 31 -5.24 -2.51 8.34
CA ARG A 31 -6.22 -3.29 9.11
C ARG A 31 -6.89 -2.52 10.25
N THR A 32 -6.31 -1.41 10.68
CA THR A 32 -6.89 -0.52 11.72
C THR A 32 -7.74 0.61 11.13
N VAL A 33 -7.62 0.86 9.82
CA VAL A 33 -8.32 1.91 9.07
C VAL A 33 -9.56 1.36 8.36
N GLY A 34 -9.46 0.15 7.81
CA GLY A 34 -10.50 -0.45 6.97
C GLY A 34 -10.45 0.03 5.51
N HIS A 35 -11.36 -0.52 4.71
CA HIS A 35 -11.41 -0.28 3.26
C HIS A 35 -12.02 1.09 2.93
N LEU A 36 -11.25 1.92 2.23
CA LEU A 36 -11.58 3.27 1.80
C LEU A 36 -11.98 3.31 0.31
N GLY A 37 -12.39 2.18 -0.26
CA GLY A 37 -12.72 2.07 -1.68
C GLY A 37 -11.52 2.38 -2.57
N ALA A 38 -11.68 3.35 -3.48
CA ALA A 38 -10.60 3.84 -4.34
C ALA A 38 -9.55 4.70 -3.59
N GLY A 39 -9.73 4.93 -2.29
CA GLY A 39 -8.82 5.70 -1.45
C GLY A 39 -7.65 4.91 -0.87
N ASP A 40 -7.70 3.57 -0.90
CA ASP A 40 -6.74 2.70 -0.19
C ASP A 40 -5.28 3.01 -0.55
N GLN A 41 -4.99 3.19 -1.85
CA GLN A 41 -3.63 3.40 -2.35
C GLN A 41 -3.07 4.74 -1.88
N PHE A 42 -3.89 5.78 -1.91
CA PHE A 42 -3.50 7.13 -1.50
C PHE A 42 -3.31 7.20 0.02
N ALA A 43 -4.23 6.61 0.78
CA ALA A 43 -4.13 6.57 2.24
C ALA A 43 -2.89 5.79 2.70
N SER A 44 -2.63 4.63 2.10
CA SER A 44 -1.43 3.83 2.40
C SER A 44 -0.13 4.52 1.98
N LEU A 45 -0.08 5.17 0.81
CA LEU A 45 1.10 5.92 0.39
C LEU A 45 1.35 7.12 1.32
N GLY A 46 0.29 7.86 1.67
CA GLY A 46 0.34 8.92 2.68
C GLY A 46 0.94 8.39 3.97
N TYR A 47 0.35 7.36 4.58
CA TYR A 47 0.90 6.74 5.79
C TYR A 47 2.39 6.40 5.70
N LEU A 48 2.86 5.80 4.59
CA LEU A 48 4.27 5.48 4.43
C LEU A 48 5.16 6.75 4.39
N VAL A 49 4.69 7.81 3.75
CA VAL A 49 5.39 9.11 3.68
C VAL A 49 5.34 9.82 5.03
N ASP A 50 4.17 9.99 5.61
CA ASP A 50 3.92 10.65 6.90
C ASP A 50 4.81 10.07 8.01
N THR A 51 5.01 8.75 8.00
CA THR A 51 5.79 8.01 9.01
C THR A 51 7.27 7.83 8.68
N GLY A 52 7.75 8.38 7.56
CA GLY A 52 9.14 8.22 7.12
C GLY A 52 9.52 6.79 6.71
N ARG A 53 8.54 5.90 6.52
CA ARG A 53 8.74 4.52 6.07
C ARG A 53 9.03 4.42 4.57
N ALA A 54 8.65 5.44 3.81
CA ALA A 54 9.04 5.64 2.42
C ALA A 54 10.27 6.55 2.36
N LYS A 55 11.42 6.03 1.93
CA LYS A 55 12.70 6.75 1.86
C LYS A 55 13.07 7.08 0.41
N PRO A 56 13.82 8.16 0.14
CA PRO A 56 14.37 8.45 -1.17
C PRO A 56 15.11 7.24 -1.76
N GLY A 57 14.80 6.92 -3.02
CA GLY A 57 15.26 5.73 -3.73
C GLY A 57 14.35 4.51 -3.58
N ASP A 58 13.43 4.48 -2.61
CA ASP A 58 12.44 3.40 -2.50
C ASP A 58 11.46 3.45 -3.66
N ARG A 59 11.06 2.25 -4.13
CA ARG A 59 10.00 2.08 -5.11
C ARG A 59 8.78 1.43 -4.45
N CYS A 60 7.64 2.09 -4.57
CA CYS A 60 6.37 1.61 -4.04
C CYS A 60 5.46 1.17 -5.19
N LEU A 61 5.03 -0.10 -5.17
CA LEU A 61 3.94 -0.57 -6.02
C LEU A 61 2.59 -0.29 -5.34
N LEU A 62 1.73 0.45 -6.04
CA LEU A 62 0.33 0.69 -5.67
C LEU A 62 -0.55 -0.28 -6.45
N VAL A 63 -1.42 -1.00 -5.75
CA VAL A 63 -2.33 -1.99 -6.36
C VAL A 63 -3.78 -1.62 -6.05
N GLY A 64 -4.60 -1.54 -7.09
CA GLY A 64 -6.04 -1.31 -7.01
C GLY A 64 -6.85 -2.34 -7.78
N VAL A 65 -8.04 -2.61 -7.26
CA VAL A 65 -9.03 -3.47 -7.88
C VAL A 65 -10.43 -2.94 -7.55
N GLY A 66 -11.29 -2.86 -8.55
CA GLY A 66 -12.70 -2.49 -8.40
C GLY A 66 -13.62 -3.53 -9.03
N ALA A 67 -14.85 -3.65 -8.53
CA ALA A 67 -15.86 -4.52 -9.12
C ALA A 67 -16.18 -4.07 -10.55
N GLY A 68 -16.24 -5.03 -11.48
CA GLY A 68 -16.32 -4.78 -12.93
C GLY A 68 -15.85 -5.97 -13.78
N TYR A 69 -14.66 -6.53 -13.62
CA TYR A 69 -13.53 -6.12 -12.79
C TYR A 69 -12.51 -5.31 -13.58
N THR A 70 -11.87 -4.37 -12.88
CA THR A 70 -10.72 -3.64 -13.42
C THR A 70 -9.63 -3.61 -12.35
N TRP A 71 -8.41 -3.91 -12.79
CA TRP A 71 -7.20 -3.78 -11.99
C TRP A 71 -6.38 -2.62 -12.51
N GLY A 72 -5.81 -1.87 -11.59
CA GLY A 72 -4.86 -0.81 -11.88
C GLY A 72 -3.64 -0.96 -10.98
N SER A 73 -2.47 -0.68 -11.52
CA SER A 73 -1.25 -0.59 -10.74
C SER A 73 -0.38 0.57 -11.19
N ALA A 74 0.40 1.11 -10.26
CA ALA A 74 1.37 2.14 -10.53
C ALA A 74 2.62 1.89 -9.67
N VAL A 75 3.80 2.09 -10.27
CA VAL A 75 5.06 2.14 -9.52
C VAL A 75 5.41 3.61 -9.35
N VAL A 76 5.65 4.01 -8.10
CA VAL A 76 6.17 5.34 -7.77
C VAL A 76 7.55 5.21 -7.16
N GLU A 77 8.45 6.11 -7.54
CA GLU A 77 9.76 6.27 -6.90
C GLU A 77 9.70 7.46 -5.95
N ILE A 78 10.17 7.25 -4.72
CA ILE A 78 10.29 8.32 -3.73
C ILE A 78 11.58 9.06 -4.03
N ILE A 79 11.50 10.33 -4.39
CA ILE A 79 12.67 11.11 -4.80
C ILE A 79 13.23 12.01 -3.69
N ASP A 80 12.41 12.33 -2.69
CA ASP A 80 12.79 13.18 -1.56
C ASP A 80 11.84 12.96 -0.36
N HIS A 81 12.23 13.46 0.81
CA HIS A 81 11.39 13.52 2.00
C HIS A 81 10.64 14.86 2.05
N PRO A 82 9.30 14.87 2.05
CA PRO A 82 8.58 16.13 2.17
C PRO A 82 8.77 16.74 3.57
N HIS A 83 8.79 18.06 3.63
CA HIS A 83 9.06 18.82 4.87
C HIS A 83 8.09 18.56 6.03
N TRP A 84 6.92 17.98 5.74
CA TRP A 84 5.87 17.69 6.72
C TRP A 84 5.93 16.25 7.25
N ALA A 85 6.71 15.36 6.63
CA ALA A 85 6.88 13.99 7.11
C ALA A 85 7.69 13.94 8.41
N ALA A 86 7.43 12.92 9.24
CA ALA A 86 8.28 12.63 10.40
C ALA A 86 9.73 12.41 9.95
N ARG A 87 10.69 12.99 10.68
CA ARG A 87 12.12 12.81 10.45
C ARG A 87 12.61 11.45 10.92
#